data_AF-A0A2E6KZS8-F1
#
_entry.id   AF-A0A2E6KZS8-F1
#
_cell.length_a   1.000
_cell.length_b   1.000
_cell.length_c   1.000
_cell.angle_alpha   90.00
_cell.angle_beta   90.00
_cell.angle_gamma   90.00
#
_symmetry.space_group_name_H-M   'P 1'
#
loop_
_entity.id
_entity.type
_entity.pdbx_description
1 polymer ?
#
loop_
_entity_poly.entity_id
_entity_poly.type
_entity_poly.pdbx_seq_one_letter_code
_entity_poly.pdbx_strand_id
1 'polypeptide(L)'
;MKMSSQLPIALKSYRWILIATPIILLIMVGGYLIWKSPPTQISSPFYAAPKPSKTGNLAPFGRSPDWSKLDRFQNTISKETFLNRLEVIYTKDSSWKKWIIIDEGENRAIIGNYQLVFSHQDNPAPGSLFNWKTRADLSADRALPLEDLVIAIDPGHIGGDFAAIEEREHNHDDITIREGTMTLKTAFILKPLLEKLGASAILVRSKLEPVTKNRAQDFSDPKLFYRTSEIRARANLINQTIKPDFVICLHFNGTASKNRTQDQHFHIILNGTYTKDELAHEDERFEMLQRLLSGTITEELALAREIAASFNQSIKLPAYRYPNSSRASQNLANHPNLWARNLLANRLYQCPVIFMEPYVMNSIPFISRYQKNPEAIYQEYAQAVADGIARHYSSQ
;
A
#
# COMPACT_ATOMS: atom_id res chain seq x y z
N MET A 1 86.76 4.00 -46.58
CA MET A 1 85.39 4.53 -46.38
C MET A 1 84.69 3.65 -45.35
N LYS A 2 83.94 4.26 -44.42
CA LYS A 2 83.22 3.71 -43.25
C LYS A 2 84.05 3.49 -41.98
N MET A 3 84.07 4.55 -41.17
CA MET A 3 84.25 4.52 -39.72
C MET A 3 83.03 3.88 -39.05
N SER A 4 83.28 3.02 -38.07
CA SER A 4 82.31 2.60 -37.06
C SER A 4 82.31 3.60 -35.89
N SER A 5 81.15 4.10 -35.50
CA SER A 5 80.93 4.79 -34.22
C SER A 5 79.86 4.06 -33.42
N GLN A 6 80.20 3.71 -32.18
CA GLN A 6 79.26 3.28 -31.14
C GLN A 6 78.61 4.51 -30.49
N LEU A 7 77.36 4.39 -30.01
CA LEU A 7 76.80 5.01 -28.79
C LEU A 7 75.41 4.37 -28.48
N PRO A 8 74.79 4.53 -27.29
CA PRO A 8 74.56 3.43 -26.35
C PRO A 8 73.11 3.30 -25.82
N ILE A 9 72.97 2.33 -24.92
CA ILE A 9 71.82 1.92 -24.10
C ILE A 9 71.22 3.09 -23.29
N ALA A 10 69.93 3.39 -23.50
CA ALA A 10 68.99 3.85 -22.46
C ALA A 10 67.57 4.11 -23.05
N LEU A 11 66.78 3.06 -23.26
CA LEU A 11 65.36 3.18 -23.61
C LEU A 11 64.55 2.07 -22.94
N LYS A 12 64.63 1.98 -21.60
CA LYS A 12 63.79 1.05 -20.81
C LYS A 12 63.28 1.59 -19.46
N SER A 13 63.40 2.89 -19.18
CA SER A 13 63.02 3.46 -17.87
C SER A 13 61.88 4.49 -17.86
N TYR A 14 61.22 4.79 -19.00
CA TYR A 14 60.19 5.85 -19.05
C TYR A 14 58.74 5.38 -19.25
N ARG A 15 58.47 4.07 -19.39
CA ARG A 15 57.08 3.57 -19.59
C ARG A 15 56.20 3.61 -18.33
N TRP A 16 56.79 3.64 -17.13
CA TRP A 16 56.04 3.79 -15.87
C TRP A 16 55.62 5.24 -15.60
N ILE A 17 56.37 6.22 -16.11
CA ILE A 17 56.10 7.65 -15.87
C ILE A 17 54.87 8.12 -16.65
N LEU A 18 54.57 7.52 -17.81
CA LEU A 18 53.38 7.81 -18.63
C LEU A 18 52.08 7.16 -18.11
N ILE A 19 52.16 6.19 -17.20
CA ILE A 19 50.98 5.55 -16.56
C ILE A 19 50.76 6.13 -15.16
N ALA A 20 51.84 6.48 -14.43
CA ALA A 20 51.74 7.03 -13.08
C ALA A 20 51.19 8.47 -13.05
N THR A 21 51.49 9.29 -14.06
CA THR A 21 51.04 10.70 -14.12
C THR A 21 49.52 10.88 -14.14
N PRO A 22 48.72 10.17 -14.96
CA PRO A 22 47.26 10.33 -14.93
C PRO A 22 46.62 9.78 -13.65
N ILE A 23 47.22 8.76 -13.01
CA ILE A 23 46.70 8.18 -11.76
C ILE A 23 46.96 9.11 -10.56
N ILE A 24 48.13 9.75 -10.49
CA ILE A 24 48.44 10.74 -9.45
C ILE A 24 47.56 11.99 -9.62
N LEU A 25 47.28 12.42 -10.87
CA LEU A 25 46.36 13.54 -11.11
C LEU A 25 44.92 13.20 -10.68
N LEU A 26 44.45 11.96 -10.91
CA LEU A 26 43.13 11.49 -10.46
C LEU A 26 43.03 11.41 -8.93
N ILE A 27 44.09 11.00 -8.23
CA ILE A 27 44.14 10.97 -6.75
C ILE A 27 44.19 12.38 -6.18
N MET A 28 44.92 13.31 -6.81
CA MET A 28 45.01 14.71 -6.39
C MET A 28 43.69 15.47 -6.61
N VAL A 29 43.00 15.23 -7.73
CA VAL A 29 41.66 15.79 -7.99
C VAL A 29 40.60 15.15 -7.08
N GLY A 30 40.69 13.84 -6.83
CA GLY A 30 39.85 13.15 -5.85
C GLY A 30 40.05 13.68 -4.43
N GLY A 31 41.30 13.89 -4.01
CA GLY A 31 41.65 14.47 -2.71
C GLY A 31 41.21 15.93 -2.56
N TYR A 32 41.30 16.73 -3.62
CA TYR A 32 40.84 18.13 -3.63
C TYR A 32 39.31 18.26 -3.61
N LEU A 33 38.58 17.34 -4.26
CA LEU A 33 37.12 17.28 -4.18
C LEU A 33 36.61 16.76 -2.83
N ILE A 34 37.41 15.98 -2.11
CA ILE A 34 37.13 15.53 -0.73
C ILE A 34 37.52 16.60 0.31
N TRP A 35 38.43 17.52 -0.02
CA TRP A 35 38.84 18.67 0.81
C TRP A 35 38.16 19.98 0.39
N LYS A 36 36.86 19.93 0.08
CA LYS A 36 36.03 21.11 0.29
C LYS A 36 35.52 21.04 1.73
N SER A 37 35.93 22.00 2.55
CA SER A 37 35.37 22.23 3.87
C SER A 37 33.84 22.16 3.77
N PRO A 38 33.15 21.44 4.67
CA PRO A 38 31.70 21.40 4.67
C PRO A 38 31.16 22.84 4.70
N PRO A 39 30.08 23.16 3.96
CA PRO A 39 29.42 24.43 4.17
C PRO A 39 29.05 24.54 5.64
N THR A 40 29.37 25.68 6.24
CA THR A 40 29.12 26.00 7.64
C THR A 40 27.71 25.57 8.01
N GLN A 41 27.59 24.48 8.78
CA GLN A 41 26.31 24.09 9.36
C GLN A 41 25.87 25.25 10.25
N ILE A 42 24.84 25.96 9.81
CA ILE A 42 24.02 26.74 10.73
C ILE A 42 23.56 25.72 11.78
N SER A 43 24.03 25.89 13.01
CA SER A 43 23.63 25.06 14.13
C SER A 43 22.13 25.19 14.32
N SER A 44 21.37 24.24 13.76
CA SER A 44 20.02 23.98 14.21
C SER A 44 20.11 23.67 15.71
N PRO A 45 19.24 24.23 16.56
CA PRO A 45 19.26 23.88 17.97
C PRO A 45 19.11 22.36 18.07
N PHE A 46 20.07 21.73 18.74
CA PHE A 46 20.02 20.30 19.10
C PHE A 46 18.71 20.06 19.86
N TYR A 47 17.67 19.61 19.16
CA TYR A 47 16.57 18.91 19.81
C TYR A 47 17.16 17.59 20.27
N ALA A 48 17.40 17.48 21.57
CA ALA A 48 17.73 16.22 22.20
C ALA A 48 16.72 15.17 21.70
N ALA A 49 17.22 14.04 21.18
CA ALA A 49 16.36 12.92 20.82
C ALA A 49 15.44 12.64 22.02
N PRO A 50 14.11 12.65 21.87
CA PRO A 50 13.22 12.41 22.99
C PRO A 50 13.55 11.02 23.53
N LYS A 51 13.84 10.95 24.83
CA LYS A 51 13.95 9.67 25.56
C LYS A 51 12.75 8.81 25.18
N PRO A 52 12.92 7.48 24.99
CA PRO A 52 11.80 6.62 24.64
C PRO A 52 10.70 6.81 25.69
N SER A 53 9.59 7.40 25.23
CA SER A 53 8.39 7.57 26.02
C SER A 53 7.95 6.19 26.53
N LYS A 54 7.37 6.15 27.74
CA LYS A 54 6.65 4.99 28.29
C LYS A 54 5.92 4.27 27.15
N THR A 55 6.04 2.93 27.09
CA THR A 55 5.41 2.08 26.07
C THR A 55 4.03 2.65 25.73
N GLY A 56 3.92 3.23 24.54
CA GLY A 56 2.68 3.85 24.08
C GLY A 56 1.52 2.85 24.19
N ASN A 57 0.30 3.36 24.27
CA ASN A 57 -0.86 2.49 24.06
C ASN A 57 -0.79 2.02 22.61
N LEU A 58 -0.35 0.78 22.35
CA LEU A 58 -0.19 0.21 21.02
C LEU A 58 -1.28 -0.82 20.75
N ALA A 59 -1.67 -0.99 19.49
CA ALA A 59 -2.53 -2.09 19.09
C ALA A 59 -1.86 -3.45 19.36
N PRO A 60 -2.59 -4.58 19.37
CA PRO A 60 -1.99 -5.90 19.42
C PRO A 60 -0.94 -6.09 18.31
N PHE A 61 0.31 -6.40 18.70
CA PHE A 61 1.49 -6.42 17.82
C PHE A 61 1.74 -5.11 17.06
N GLY A 62 1.29 -4.00 17.62
CA GLY A 62 1.67 -2.66 17.22
C GLY A 62 3.17 -2.47 17.37
N ARG A 63 3.74 -1.64 16.51
CA ARG A 63 5.14 -1.22 16.59
C ARG A 63 5.17 0.22 17.04
N SER A 64 6.04 0.55 17.99
CA SER A 64 6.24 1.94 18.40
C SER A 64 6.54 2.79 17.16
N PRO A 65 5.74 3.84 16.89
CA PRO A 65 5.95 4.66 15.73
C PRO A 65 7.18 5.55 15.88
N ASP A 66 7.85 5.80 14.77
CA ASP A 66 8.87 6.83 14.66
C ASP A 66 8.23 8.08 14.05
N TRP A 67 7.72 8.94 14.92
CA TRP A 67 7.00 10.17 14.53
C TRP A 67 7.83 11.10 13.65
N SER A 68 9.16 11.06 13.75
CA SER A 68 10.06 11.87 12.92
C SER A 68 9.91 11.56 11.42
N LYS A 69 9.43 10.36 11.06
CA LYS A 69 9.14 10.00 9.67
C LYS A 69 8.02 10.81 9.03
N LEU A 70 7.19 11.47 9.84
CA LEU A 70 6.17 12.40 9.32
C LEU A 70 6.73 13.80 9.06
N ASP A 71 7.95 14.13 9.48
CA ASP A 71 8.55 15.46 9.27
C ASP A 71 8.73 15.82 7.80
N ARG A 72 8.77 14.83 6.91
CA ARG A 72 8.76 15.06 5.46
C ARG A 72 7.48 15.75 4.95
N PHE A 73 6.39 15.74 5.73
CA PHE A 73 5.12 16.39 5.40
C PHE A 73 4.96 17.79 6.01
N GLN A 74 5.96 18.30 6.72
CA GLN A 74 5.91 19.65 7.26
C GLN A 74 5.72 20.65 6.10
N ASN A 75 4.75 21.56 6.24
CA ASN A 75 4.43 22.57 5.23
C ASN A 75 4.01 21.99 3.86
N THR A 76 3.45 20.78 3.79
CA THR A 76 2.96 20.20 2.52
C THR A 76 1.44 20.24 2.35
N ILE A 77 0.69 20.27 3.46
CA ILE A 77 -0.77 20.19 3.44
C ILE A 77 -1.38 21.39 4.15
N SER A 78 -2.43 21.97 3.57
CA SER A 78 -3.22 23.01 4.21
C SER A 78 -4.06 22.45 5.34
N LYS A 79 -4.40 23.30 6.31
CA LYS A 79 -5.32 22.95 7.40
C LYS A 79 -6.67 22.46 6.86
N GLU A 80 -7.20 23.12 5.83
CA GLU A 80 -8.48 22.77 5.22
C GLU A 80 -8.46 21.35 4.63
N THR A 81 -7.45 21.03 3.81
CA THR A 81 -7.32 19.69 3.23
C THR A 81 -7.06 18.63 4.29
N PHE A 82 -6.24 18.94 5.31
CA PHE A 82 -6.02 18.04 6.43
C PHE A 82 -7.32 17.69 7.16
N LEU A 83 -8.10 18.71 7.55
CA LEU A 83 -9.36 18.53 8.26
C LEU A 83 -10.41 17.84 7.39
N ASN A 84 -10.54 18.23 6.12
CA ASN A 84 -11.48 17.59 5.19
C ASN A 84 -11.17 16.09 5.04
N ARG A 85 -9.91 15.70 4.85
CA ARG A 85 -9.53 14.27 4.82
C ARG A 85 -9.80 13.61 6.15
N LEU A 86 -9.40 14.22 7.26
CA LEU A 86 -9.56 13.65 8.60
C LEU A 86 -11.03 13.38 8.92
N GLU A 87 -11.91 14.35 8.70
CA GLU A 87 -13.32 14.31 9.11
C GLU A 87 -14.23 13.57 8.13
N VAL A 88 -13.92 13.58 6.82
CA VAL A 88 -14.80 12.98 5.80
C VAL A 88 -14.37 11.56 5.41
N ILE A 89 -13.08 11.26 5.51
CA ILE A 89 -12.52 9.97 5.07
C ILE A 89 -12.03 9.15 6.25
N TYR A 90 -11.14 9.72 7.07
CA TYR A 90 -10.37 8.95 8.05
C TYR A 90 -11.07 8.78 9.39
N THR A 91 -12.10 9.55 9.68
CA THR A 91 -12.88 9.47 10.92
C THR A 91 -14.36 9.73 10.60
N LYS A 92 -15.26 9.39 11.52
CA LYS A 92 -16.72 9.55 11.33
C LYS A 92 -17.36 10.52 12.31
N ASP A 93 -16.67 10.82 13.40
CA ASP A 93 -17.16 11.69 14.46
C ASP A 93 -16.00 12.49 15.07
N SER A 94 -16.31 13.38 16.00
CA SER A 94 -15.34 14.29 16.62
C SER A 94 -14.41 13.61 17.65
N SER A 95 -14.44 12.29 17.80
CA SER A 95 -13.60 11.58 18.79
C SER A 95 -12.11 11.76 18.56
N TRP A 96 -11.68 12.05 17.32
CA TRP A 96 -10.29 12.35 16.97
C TRP A 96 -9.72 13.55 17.72
N LYS A 97 -10.57 14.50 18.13
CA LYS A 97 -10.18 15.71 18.88
C LYS A 97 -9.56 15.39 20.25
N LYS A 98 -9.71 14.15 20.74
CA LYS A 98 -9.03 13.67 21.94
C LYS A 98 -7.51 13.56 21.75
N TRP A 99 -7.03 13.35 20.53
CA TRP A 99 -5.61 13.08 20.24
C TRP A 99 -4.96 14.08 19.30
N ILE A 100 -5.74 14.84 18.53
CA ILE A 100 -5.24 15.83 17.58
C ILE A 100 -5.85 17.17 17.95
N ILE A 101 -5.01 18.13 18.34
CA ILE A 101 -5.39 19.50 18.65
C ILE A 101 -4.98 20.39 17.49
N ILE A 102 -5.90 21.21 16.99
CA ILE A 102 -5.59 22.22 15.97
C ILE A 102 -5.27 23.52 16.68
N ASP A 103 -4.03 23.98 16.51
CA ASP A 103 -3.55 25.27 16.99
C ASP A 103 -3.64 26.27 15.82
N GLU A 104 -4.71 27.05 15.84
CA GLU A 104 -5.01 28.06 14.82
C GLU A 104 -4.01 29.21 14.83
N GLY A 105 -3.43 29.54 15.99
CA GLY A 105 -2.49 30.65 16.13
C GLY A 105 -1.16 30.35 15.44
N GLU A 106 -0.70 29.11 15.55
CA GLU A 106 0.58 28.64 14.98
C GLU A 106 0.39 27.81 13.70
N ASN A 107 -0.82 27.78 13.14
CA ASN A 107 -1.20 27.03 11.94
C ASN A 107 -0.67 25.58 11.93
N ARG A 108 -0.93 24.82 13.00
CA ARG A 108 -0.39 23.46 13.17
C ARG A 108 -1.38 22.50 13.82
N ALA A 109 -1.15 21.19 13.62
CA ALA A 109 -1.76 20.14 14.42
C ALA A 109 -0.77 19.61 15.47
N ILE A 110 -1.24 19.40 16.70
CA ILE A 110 -0.48 18.82 17.82
C ILE A 110 -1.03 17.43 18.10
N ILE A 111 -0.17 16.41 18.02
CA ILE A 111 -0.50 14.99 18.22
C ILE A 111 0.45 14.41 19.27
N GLY A 112 0.01 14.41 20.53
CA GLY A 112 0.90 14.06 21.65
C GLY A 112 2.12 15.00 21.69
N ASN A 113 3.32 14.45 21.50
CA ASN A 113 4.57 15.22 21.45
C ASN A 113 4.96 15.63 20.03
N TYR A 114 4.26 15.15 19.00
CA TYR A 114 4.52 15.48 17.61
C TYR A 114 3.72 16.73 17.19
N GLN A 115 4.29 17.54 16.32
CA GLN A 115 3.63 18.72 15.75
C GLN A 115 3.78 18.69 14.22
N LEU A 116 2.68 18.94 13.52
CA LEU A 116 2.65 19.10 12.07
C LEU A 116 2.25 20.53 11.73
N VAL A 117 3.17 21.29 11.13
CA VAL A 117 2.92 22.63 10.62
C VAL A 117 2.22 22.53 9.26
N PHE A 118 1.09 23.21 9.13
CA PHE A 118 0.36 23.28 7.88
C PHE A 118 0.97 24.31 6.94
N SER A 119 0.81 24.10 5.63
CA SER A 119 1.04 25.14 4.64
C SER A 119 -0.17 26.05 4.47
N HIS A 120 0.03 27.23 3.89
CA HIS A 120 -1.09 28.12 3.52
C HIS A 120 -1.92 27.59 2.34
N GLN A 121 -1.29 26.81 1.46
CA GLN A 121 -1.91 26.13 0.32
C GLN A 121 -1.34 24.71 0.21
N ASP A 122 -2.06 23.79 -0.41
CA ASP A 122 -1.55 22.44 -0.64
C ASP A 122 -0.34 22.48 -1.58
N ASN A 123 0.73 21.81 -1.16
CA ASN A 123 1.93 21.60 -1.96
C ASN A 123 2.04 20.11 -2.31
N PRO A 124 2.85 19.74 -3.33
CA PRO A 124 3.13 18.35 -3.61
C PRO A 124 3.64 17.62 -2.35
N ALA A 125 2.89 16.62 -1.89
CA ALA A 125 3.34 15.78 -0.78
C ALA A 125 4.49 14.88 -1.28
N PRO A 126 5.46 14.51 -0.43
CA PRO A 126 6.53 13.57 -0.77
C PRO A 126 6.02 12.12 -0.97
N GLY A 127 4.73 11.91 -1.17
CA GLY A 127 4.09 10.60 -1.33
C GLY A 127 4.21 9.70 -0.11
N SER A 128 4.16 8.40 -0.33
CA SER A 128 4.36 7.37 0.70
C SER A 128 5.86 7.10 0.94
N LEU A 129 6.24 6.05 1.68
CA LEU A 129 7.66 5.76 1.99
C LEU A 129 8.53 5.49 0.74
N PHE A 130 7.89 5.25 -0.40
CA PHE A 130 8.48 5.17 -1.72
C PHE A 130 7.55 5.86 -2.72
N ASN A 131 8.09 6.23 -3.87
CA ASN A 131 7.32 6.88 -4.93
C ASN A 131 6.40 5.86 -5.60
N TRP A 132 5.16 6.26 -5.84
CA TRP A 132 4.19 5.55 -6.64
C TRP A 132 3.62 6.51 -7.69
N LYS A 133 3.29 5.99 -8.87
CA LYS A 133 2.80 6.78 -9.99
C LYS A 133 1.29 6.90 -9.94
N THR A 134 0.81 8.13 -10.03
CA THR A 134 -0.57 8.44 -10.41
C THR A 134 -0.72 8.29 -11.92
N ARG A 135 -1.96 8.35 -12.39
CA ARG A 135 -2.24 8.49 -13.82
C ARG A 135 -1.51 9.68 -14.47
N ALA A 136 -1.40 10.81 -13.77
CA ALA A 136 -0.80 12.04 -14.31
C ALA A 136 0.72 11.93 -14.51
N ASP A 137 1.37 10.95 -13.87
CA ASP A 137 2.80 10.70 -13.99
C ASP A 137 3.16 9.84 -15.22
N LEU A 138 2.16 9.28 -15.92
CA LEU A 138 2.38 8.38 -17.06
C LEU A 138 2.42 9.15 -18.39
N SER A 139 3.38 8.79 -19.25
CA SER A 139 3.55 9.37 -20.60
C SER A 139 2.29 9.21 -21.45
N ALA A 140 1.82 10.30 -22.07
CA ALA A 140 0.67 10.26 -22.97
C ALA A 140 0.92 9.42 -24.24
N ASP A 141 2.18 9.17 -24.60
CA ASP A 141 2.59 8.43 -25.81
C ASP A 141 2.72 6.91 -25.58
N ARG A 142 2.33 6.40 -24.40
CA ARG A 142 2.36 4.97 -24.09
C ARG A 142 1.54 4.15 -25.09
N ALA A 143 2.08 3.02 -25.50
CA ALA A 143 1.42 2.12 -26.44
C ALA A 143 0.33 1.29 -25.76
N LEU A 144 0.52 0.98 -24.48
CA LEU A 144 -0.41 0.21 -23.66
C LEU A 144 -0.90 1.02 -22.45
N PRO A 145 -2.14 0.81 -22.00
CA PRO A 145 -2.76 1.67 -21.00
C PRO A 145 -2.06 1.63 -19.63
N LEU A 146 -1.41 0.50 -19.29
CA LEU A 146 -0.72 0.29 -18.02
C LEU A 146 0.80 0.20 -18.16
N GLU A 147 1.35 0.64 -19.29
CA GLU A 147 2.79 0.71 -19.51
C GLU A 147 3.47 1.49 -18.37
N ASP A 148 4.65 1.02 -17.96
CA ASP A 148 5.45 1.51 -16.82
C ASP A 148 4.85 1.37 -15.42
N LEU A 149 3.61 0.87 -15.26
CA LEU A 149 3.03 0.62 -13.94
C LEU A 149 3.52 -0.70 -13.33
N VAL A 150 3.89 -0.65 -12.06
CA VAL A 150 4.12 -1.82 -11.20
C VAL A 150 2.88 -2.04 -10.34
N ILE A 151 2.19 -3.16 -10.53
CA ILE A 151 0.94 -3.45 -9.81
C ILE A 151 1.15 -4.68 -8.92
N ALA A 152 0.95 -4.51 -7.62
CA ALA A 152 0.92 -5.66 -6.72
C ALA A 152 -0.50 -6.24 -6.65
N ILE A 153 -0.61 -7.55 -6.79
CA ILE A 153 -1.85 -8.30 -6.57
C ILE A 153 -1.69 -9.05 -5.26
N ASP A 154 -2.51 -8.69 -4.26
CA ASP A 154 -2.55 -9.36 -2.96
C ASP A 154 -3.77 -10.29 -2.90
N PRO A 155 -3.60 -11.61 -3.11
CA PRO A 155 -4.69 -12.55 -2.94
C PRO A 155 -4.95 -12.72 -1.44
N GLY A 156 -6.08 -12.22 -0.96
CA GLY A 156 -6.50 -12.24 0.45
C GLY A 156 -6.48 -13.63 1.07
N HIS A 157 -6.26 -13.71 2.39
CA HIS A 157 -6.10 -14.96 3.16
C HIS A 157 -4.98 -15.86 2.63
N ILE A 158 -4.76 -17.02 3.23
CA ILE A 158 -3.77 -18.02 2.82
C ILE A 158 -4.44 -19.12 2.02
N GLY A 159 -5.57 -19.66 2.52
CA GLY A 159 -6.32 -20.73 1.88
C GLY A 159 -5.70 -22.12 2.09
N GLY A 160 -6.12 -23.10 1.28
CA GLY A 160 -5.70 -24.50 1.46
C GLY A 160 -6.01 -25.01 2.87
N ASP A 161 -5.03 -25.63 3.51
CA ASP A 161 -5.15 -26.18 4.87
C ASP A 161 -5.28 -25.09 5.94
N PHE A 162 -4.96 -23.83 5.62
CA PHE A 162 -5.12 -22.70 6.52
C PHE A 162 -6.54 -22.12 6.52
N ALA A 163 -7.39 -22.47 5.55
CA ALA A 163 -8.73 -21.89 5.43
C ALA A 163 -9.60 -22.14 6.69
N ALA A 164 -9.42 -23.30 7.34
CA ALA A 164 -10.13 -23.64 8.57
C ALA A 164 -9.73 -22.73 9.74
N ILE A 165 -8.43 -22.50 9.95
CA ILE A 165 -7.96 -21.60 11.04
C ILE A 165 -8.29 -20.14 10.76
N GLU A 166 -8.34 -19.75 9.47
CA GLU A 166 -8.76 -18.42 9.04
C GLU A 166 -10.27 -18.17 9.23
N GLU A 167 -11.04 -19.20 9.57
CA GLU A 167 -12.51 -19.19 9.61
C GLU A 167 -13.11 -18.78 8.23
N ARG A 168 -12.43 -19.12 7.13
CA ARG A 168 -12.79 -18.79 5.74
C ARG A 168 -13.02 -20.04 4.88
N GLU A 169 -13.48 -21.11 5.51
CA GLU A 169 -13.92 -22.34 4.87
C GLU A 169 -15.44 -22.50 5.05
N HIS A 170 -16.15 -22.72 3.94
CA HIS A 170 -17.58 -22.99 3.91
C HIS A 170 -17.85 -24.35 3.29
N ASN A 171 -18.43 -25.24 4.07
CA ASN A 171 -18.82 -26.58 3.63
C ASN A 171 -20.31 -26.56 3.23
N HIS A 172 -20.60 -26.94 2.00
CA HIS A 172 -21.94 -26.97 1.43
C HIS A 172 -22.16 -28.28 0.67
N ASP A 173 -22.90 -29.19 1.31
CA ASP A 173 -23.15 -30.54 0.80
C ASP A 173 -21.81 -31.21 0.43
N ASP A 174 -21.55 -31.42 -0.85
CA ASP A 174 -20.35 -32.10 -1.36
C ASP A 174 -19.20 -31.15 -1.76
N ILE A 175 -19.32 -29.85 -1.50
CA ILE A 175 -18.27 -28.87 -1.84
C ILE A 175 -17.73 -28.11 -0.65
N THR A 176 -16.43 -27.82 -0.72
CA THR A 176 -15.71 -26.99 0.25
C THR A 176 -15.19 -25.75 -0.46
N ILE A 177 -15.70 -24.59 -0.07
CA ILE A 177 -15.33 -23.28 -0.61
C ILE A 177 -14.32 -22.65 0.35
N ARG A 178 -13.15 -22.25 -0.17
CA ARG A 178 -12.05 -21.67 0.61
C ARG A 178 -11.62 -20.34 -0.01
N GLU A 179 -11.83 -19.25 0.71
CA GLU A 179 -11.59 -17.90 0.18
C GLU A 179 -10.16 -17.73 -0.30
N GLY A 180 -9.16 -18.06 0.53
CA GLY A 180 -7.74 -17.89 0.18
C GLY A 180 -7.28 -18.71 -1.03
N THR A 181 -7.96 -19.82 -1.32
CA THR A 181 -7.72 -20.60 -2.54
C THR A 181 -8.32 -19.89 -3.76
N MET A 182 -9.53 -19.36 -3.62
CA MET A 182 -10.21 -18.64 -4.70
C MET A 182 -9.50 -17.35 -5.06
N THR A 183 -9.10 -16.55 -4.08
CA THR A 183 -8.36 -15.30 -4.31
C THR A 183 -7.05 -15.57 -5.06
N LEU A 184 -6.32 -16.64 -4.71
CA LEU A 184 -5.10 -17.04 -5.39
C LEU A 184 -5.35 -17.45 -6.85
N LYS A 185 -6.43 -18.22 -7.11
CA LYS A 185 -6.83 -18.57 -8.48
C LYS A 185 -7.20 -17.34 -9.31
N THR A 186 -8.00 -16.42 -8.75
CA THR A 186 -8.31 -15.14 -9.40
C THR A 186 -7.05 -14.34 -9.68
N ALA A 187 -6.08 -14.31 -8.76
CA ALA A 187 -4.82 -13.59 -8.95
C ALA A 187 -3.98 -14.15 -10.10
N PHE A 188 -3.94 -15.48 -10.27
CA PHE A 188 -3.26 -16.12 -11.39
C PHE A 188 -3.87 -15.79 -12.75
N ILE A 189 -5.16 -15.45 -12.80
CA ILE A 189 -5.84 -15.00 -14.01
C ILE A 189 -5.64 -13.50 -14.21
N LEU A 190 -5.74 -12.69 -13.13
CA LEU A 190 -5.60 -11.24 -13.21
C LEU A 190 -4.19 -10.82 -13.65
N LYS A 191 -3.14 -11.49 -13.16
CA LYS A 191 -1.74 -11.17 -13.50
C LYS A 191 -1.49 -11.08 -15.01
N PRO A 192 -1.73 -12.13 -15.82
CA PRO A 192 -1.50 -12.05 -17.26
C PRO A 192 -2.42 -11.05 -17.98
N LEU A 193 -3.63 -10.77 -17.45
CA LEU A 193 -4.49 -9.72 -18.01
C LEU A 193 -3.85 -8.34 -17.85
N LEU A 194 -3.29 -8.03 -16.67
CA LEU A 194 -2.60 -6.77 -16.42
C LEU A 194 -1.29 -6.66 -17.21
N GLU A 195 -0.53 -7.76 -17.35
CA GLU A 195 0.69 -7.79 -18.17
C GLU A 195 0.40 -7.55 -19.65
N LYS A 196 -0.67 -8.13 -20.18
CA LYS A 196 -1.13 -7.85 -21.55
C LYS A 196 -1.50 -6.38 -21.77
N LEU A 197 -1.92 -5.69 -20.71
CA LEU A 197 -2.21 -4.26 -20.71
C LEU A 197 -0.98 -3.38 -20.45
N GLY A 198 0.22 -3.95 -20.33
CA GLY A 198 1.50 -3.24 -20.22
C GLY A 198 2.08 -3.16 -18.80
N ALA A 199 1.37 -3.63 -17.78
CA ALA A 199 1.84 -3.52 -16.39
C ALA A 199 2.91 -4.57 -16.05
N SER A 200 3.83 -4.21 -15.16
CA SER A 200 4.62 -5.16 -14.36
C SER A 200 3.79 -5.64 -13.15
N ALA A 201 3.00 -6.71 -13.34
CA ALA A 201 2.16 -7.27 -12.28
C ALA A 201 2.94 -8.24 -11.38
N ILE A 202 2.85 -8.11 -10.05
CA ILE A 202 3.60 -8.93 -9.07
C ILE A 202 2.62 -9.53 -8.06
N LEU A 203 2.67 -10.85 -7.87
CA LEU A 203 1.88 -11.52 -6.82
C LEU A 203 2.56 -11.37 -5.46
N VAL A 204 1.82 -10.89 -4.46
CA VAL A 204 2.30 -10.81 -3.06
C VAL A 204 2.51 -12.22 -2.46
N ARG A 205 1.74 -13.20 -2.93
CA ARG A 205 1.97 -14.63 -2.70
C ARG A 205 1.54 -15.44 -3.91
N SER A 206 2.21 -16.57 -4.15
CA SER A 206 1.93 -17.47 -5.27
C SER A 206 1.61 -18.91 -4.83
N LYS A 207 1.48 -19.14 -3.52
CA LYS A 207 1.21 -20.46 -2.93
C LYS A 207 0.13 -20.37 -1.86
N LEU A 208 -0.45 -21.52 -1.51
CA LEU A 208 -1.33 -21.71 -0.36
C LEU A 208 -0.52 -21.87 0.94
N GLU A 209 0.47 -20.99 1.10
CA GLU A 209 1.39 -20.96 2.24
C GLU A 209 1.47 -19.52 2.75
N PRO A 210 1.61 -19.31 4.07
CA PRO A 210 1.79 -17.97 4.63
C PRO A 210 3.10 -17.33 4.15
N VAL A 211 3.07 -16.01 3.93
CA VAL A 211 4.28 -15.22 3.72
C VAL A 211 5.06 -15.07 5.03
N THR A 212 4.36 -15.00 6.16
CA THR A 212 5.00 -14.97 7.47
C THR A 212 5.71 -16.29 7.80
N LYS A 213 6.86 -16.18 8.46
CA LYS A 213 7.58 -17.34 9.03
C LYS A 213 6.90 -17.89 10.27
N ASN A 214 6.09 -17.07 10.94
CA ASN A 214 5.37 -17.48 12.14
C ASN A 214 4.22 -18.44 11.81
N ARG A 215 3.71 -19.14 12.80
CA ARG A 215 2.58 -20.07 12.73
C ARG A 215 1.63 -19.81 13.89
N ALA A 216 0.45 -20.44 13.84
CA ALA A 216 -0.60 -20.28 14.85
C ALA A 216 -0.12 -20.51 16.28
N GLN A 217 0.71 -21.54 16.49
CA GLN A 217 1.26 -21.91 17.78
C GLN A 217 2.25 -20.90 18.37
N ASP A 218 2.74 -19.95 17.57
CA ASP A 218 3.64 -18.89 18.04
C ASP A 218 2.87 -17.77 18.77
N PHE A 219 1.55 -17.87 18.84
CA PHE A 219 0.66 -16.86 19.42
C PHE A 219 -0.26 -17.46 20.48
N SER A 220 -0.54 -16.70 21.55
CA SER A 220 -1.53 -17.08 22.55
C SER A 220 -2.95 -17.05 22.01
N ASP A 221 -3.25 -16.16 21.07
CA ASP A 221 -4.45 -16.18 20.25
C ASP A 221 -4.06 -16.52 18.80
N PRO A 222 -4.45 -17.70 18.29
CA PRO A 222 -4.18 -18.12 16.92
C PRO A 222 -4.69 -17.15 15.84
N LYS A 223 -5.66 -16.27 16.15
CA LYS A 223 -6.12 -15.24 15.21
C LYS A 223 -5.04 -14.24 14.85
N LEU A 224 -4.08 -14.02 15.74
CA LEU A 224 -2.98 -13.07 15.53
C LEU A 224 -2.00 -13.57 14.46
N PHE A 225 -1.93 -14.88 14.21
CA PHE A 225 -1.16 -15.44 13.10
C PHE A 225 -1.66 -14.91 11.75
N TYR A 226 -2.95 -15.06 11.43
CA TYR A 226 -3.46 -14.70 10.11
C TYR A 226 -4.02 -13.28 10.01
N ARG A 227 -4.54 -12.70 11.11
CA ARG A 227 -5.08 -11.32 11.11
C ARG A 227 -4.05 -10.23 11.36
N THR A 228 -2.83 -10.59 11.77
CA THR A 228 -1.80 -9.59 12.10
C THR A 228 -0.44 -9.97 11.57
N SER A 229 0.13 -11.11 11.97
CA SER A 229 1.48 -11.53 11.57
C SER A 229 1.61 -11.72 10.06
N GLU A 230 0.67 -12.43 9.43
CA GLU A 230 0.64 -12.65 7.98
C GLU A 230 0.49 -11.33 7.22
N ILE A 231 -0.47 -10.49 7.58
CA ILE A 231 -0.71 -9.19 6.92
C ILE A 231 0.51 -8.26 7.07
N ARG A 232 1.17 -8.25 8.24
CA ARG A 232 2.41 -7.47 8.43
C ARG A 232 3.58 -8.03 7.61
N ALA A 233 3.67 -9.34 7.39
CA ALA A 233 4.68 -9.93 6.52
C ALA A 233 4.46 -9.53 5.05
N ARG A 234 3.20 -9.51 4.59
CA ARG A 234 2.84 -8.98 3.26
C ARG A 234 3.14 -7.50 3.13
N ALA A 235 2.81 -6.70 4.16
CA ALA A 235 3.14 -5.28 4.17
C ALA A 235 4.65 -5.04 4.08
N ASN A 236 5.46 -5.85 4.78
CA ASN A 236 6.92 -5.77 4.66
C ASN A 236 7.38 -6.09 3.23
N LEU A 237 6.87 -7.16 2.61
CA LEU A 237 7.20 -7.51 1.23
C LEU A 237 6.84 -6.39 0.26
N ILE A 238 5.62 -5.86 0.36
CA ILE A 238 5.13 -4.76 -0.47
C ILE A 238 5.99 -3.52 -0.30
N ASN A 239 6.17 -3.07 0.95
CA ASN A 239 6.81 -1.77 1.21
C ASN A 239 8.32 -1.78 1.03
N GLN A 240 8.98 -2.92 1.24
CA GLN A 240 10.45 -3.00 1.22
C GLN A 240 10.98 -3.58 -0.08
N THR A 241 10.23 -4.47 -0.74
CA THR A 241 10.71 -5.23 -1.91
C THR A 241 9.96 -4.84 -3.18
N ILE A 242 8.63 -4.95 -3.19
CA ILE A 242 7.85 -4.76 -4.43
C ILE A 242 7.76 -3.27 -4.79
N LYS A 243 7.45 -2.41 -3.82
CA LYS A 243 7.24 -0.96 -3.97
C LYS A 243 6.35 -0.61 -5.19
N PRO A 244 5.12 -1.14 -5.22
CA PRO A 244 4.24 -1.01 -6.38
C PRO A 244 3.62 0.38 -6.46
N ASP A 245 3.17 0.78 -7.65
CA ASP A 245 2.38 1.99 -7.83
C ASP A 245 1.02 1.90 -7.13
N PHE A 246 0.42 0.70 -7.08
CA PHE A 246 -0.73 0.40 -6.22
C PHE A 246 -0.89 -1.11 -5.96
N VAL A 247 -1.71 -1.44 -4.97
CA VAL A 247 -2.07 -2.82 -4.62
C VAL A 247 -3.57 -3.06 -4.88
N ILE A 248 -3.90 -4.16 -5.54
CA ILE A 248 -5.25 -4.72 -5.57
C ILE A 248 -5.32 -5.88 -4.58
N CYS A 249 -6.09 -5.73 -3.50
CA CYS A 249 -6.38 -6.82 -2.58
C CYS A 249 -7.63 -7.56 -3.06
N LEU A 250 -7.47 -8.83 -3.44
CA LEU A 250 -8.56 -9.69 -3.90
C LEU A 250 -9.15 -10.44 -2.71
N HIS A 251 -10.45 -10.27 -2.47
CA HIS A 251 -11.21 -11.04 -1.48
C HIS A 251 -12.52 -11.54 -2.08
N PHE A 252 -13.19 -12.42 -1.34
CA PHE A 252 -14.59 -12.75 -1.59
C PHE A 252 -15.37 -12.53 -0.30
N ASN A 253 -16.58 -12.02 -0.44
CA ASN A 253 -17.38 -11.67 0.72
C ASN A 253 -18.05 -12.90 1.36
N GLY A 254 -18.57 -12.72 2.57
CA GLY A 254 -19.36 -13.72 3.26
C GLY A 254 -20.24 -13.04 4.31
N THR A 255 -21.38 -13.64 4.65
CA THR A 255 -22.15 -13.14 5.79
C THR A 255 -21.52 -13.61 7.10
N ALA A 256 -21.85 -12.94 8.20
CA ALA A 256 -21.42 -13.37 9.54
C ALA A 256 -22.01 -14.73 9.97
N SER A 257 -23.01 -15.24 9.23
CA SER A 257 -23.65 -16.52 9.50
C SER A 257 -23.05 -17.63 8.63
N LYS A 258 -22.94 -18.84 9.18
CA LYS A 258 -22.62 -20.04 8.40
C LYS A 258 -23.82 -20.53 7.58
N ASN A 259 -25.02 -20.04 7.85
CA ASN A 259 -26.22 -20.41 7.12
C ASN A 259 -26.18 -19.85 5.70
N ARG A 260 -26.85 -20.55 4.80
CA ARG A 260 -27.03 -20.08 3.42
C ARG A 260 -27.89 -18.82 3.39
N THR A 261 -27.55 -17.89 2.50
CA THR A 261 -28.37 -16.70 2.21
C THR A 261 -28.75 -16.64 0.73
N GLN A 262 -29.74 -15.81 0.38
CA GLN A 262 -29.99 -15.42 -1.01
C GLN A 262 -29.16 -14.21 -1.43
N ASP A 263 -28.62 -13.47 -0.46
CA ASP A 263 -27.98 -12.18 -0.72
C ASP A 263 -26.68 -12.34 -1.50
N GLN A 264 -26.55 -11.52 -2.53
CA GLN A 264 -25.32 -11.29 -3.28
C GLN A 264 -25.02 -9.82 -3.26
N HIS A 265 -23.76 -9.46 -3.12
CA HIS A 265 -23.36 -8.06 -3.15
C HIS A 265 -21.89 -7.86 -3.46
N PHE A 266 -21.56 -6.60 -3.74
CA PHE A 266 -20.22 -6.13 -3.99
C PHE A 266 -19.98 -4.77 -3.35
N HIS A 267 -18.80 -4.63 -2.76
CA HIS A 267 -18.24 -3.33 -2.42
C HIS A 267 -16.72 -3.33 -2.51
N ILE A 268 -16.16 -2.12 -2.51
CA ILE A 268 -14.73 -1.84 -2.40
C ILE A 268 -14.52 -1.09 -1.08
N ILE A 269 -13.45 -1.46 -0.38
CA ILE A 269 -13.04 -0.84 0.87
C ILE A 269 -11.73 -0.06 0.64
N LEU A 270 -11.73 1.22 0.96
CA LEU A 270 -10.53 2.08 1.02
C LEU A 270 -10.17 2.34 2.48
N ASN A 271 -8.93 2.81 2.75
CA ASN A 271 -8.53 3.14 4.12
C ASN A 271 -9.33 4.34 4.65
N GLY A 272 -9.84 4.24 5.88
CA GLY A 272 -10.49 5.35 6.56
C GLY A 272 -11.39 4.91 7.70
N THR A 273 -12.23 5.81 8.20
CA THR A 273 -13.19 5.56 9.30
C THR A 273 -12.58 4.82 10.51
N TYR A 274 -11.47 5.34 11.02
CA TYR A 274 -10.85 4.91 12.26
C TYR A 274 -11.79 5.25 13.42
N THR A 275 -12.04 4.28 14.27
CA THR A 275 -12.87 4.44 15.46
C THR A 275 -12.07 5.09 16.59
N LYS A 276 -12.79 5.61 17.59
CA LYS A 276 -12.20 6.12 18.83
C LYS A 276 -11.20 5.14 19.46
N ASP A 277 -11.53 3.86 19.53
CA ASP A 277 -10.68 2.87 20.21
C ASP A 277 -9.40 2.57 19.41
N GLU A 278 -9.51 2.55 18.08
CA GLU A 278 -8.35 2.44 17.18
C GLU A 278 -7.46 3.69 17.25
N LEU A 279 -8.06 4.88 17.24
CA LEU A 279 -7.34 6.13 17.45
C LEU A 279 -6.73 6.24 18.84
N ALA A 280 -7.11 5.41 19.81
CA ALA A 280 -6.42 5.36 21.10
C ALA A 280 -5.02 4.74 20.98
N HIS A 281 -4.78 3.91 19.96
CA HIS A 281 -3.48 3.30 19.70
C HIS A 281 -2.54 4.27 18.96
N GLU A 282 -1.32 4.43 19.47
CA GLU A 282 -0.35 5.37 18.94
C GLU A 282 0.16 4.98 17.56
N ASP A 283 0.39 3.68 17.34
CA ASP A 283 0.79 3.14 16.04
C ASP A 283 -0.31 3.31 14.99
N GLU A 284 -1.57 3.07 15.34
CA GLU A 284 -2.68 3.27 14.41
C GLU A 284 -2.88 4.74 14.04
N ARG A 285 -2.74 5.67 14.99
CA ARG A 285 -2.76 7.11 14.68
C ARG A 285 -1.63 7.49 13.73
N PHE A 286 -0.42 7.01 13.99
CA PHE A 286 0.74 7.27 13.14
C PHE A 286 0.51 6.73 11.71
N GLU A 287 0.06 5.48 11.60
CA GLU A 287 -0.22 4.82 10.31
C GLU A 287 -1.36 5.53 9.57
N MET A 288 -2.42 5.98 10.27
CA MET A 288 -3.48 6.81 9.68
C MET A 288 -2.93 8.13 9.13
N LEU A 289 -2.13 8.85 9.91
CA LEU A 289 -1.55 10.14 9.49
C LEU A 289 -0.61 9.96 8.30
N GLN A 290 0.18 8.89 8.27
CA GLN A 290 1.00 8.53 7.12
C GLN A 290 0.16 8.44 5.83
N ARG A 291 -1.01 7.79 5.89
CA ARG A 291 -1.94 7.63 4.77
C ARG A 291 -2.61 8.96 4.37
N LEU A 292 -3.12 9.68 5.37
CA LEU A 292 -3.79 10.98 5.19
C LEU A 292 -2.87 12.00 4.53
N LEU A 293 -1.63 12.12 5.03
CA LEU A 293 -0.64 13.08 4.56
C LEU A 293 -0.05 12.70 3.19
N SER A 294 0.11 11.39 2.93
CA SER A 294 0.54 10.91 1.60
C SER A 294 -0.51 11.18 0.51
N GLY A 295 -1.77 11.40 0.88
CA GLY A 295 -2.83 11.72 -0.07
C GLY A 295 -3.24 10.58 -1.01
N THR A 296 -2.93 9.33 -0.65
CA THR A 296 -3.27 8.15 -1.49
C THR A 296 -4.74 8.08 -1.83
N ILE A 297 -5.62 8.57 -0.95
CA ILE A 297 -7.07 8.53 -1.13
C ILE A 297 -7.53 9.19 -2.43
N THR A 298 -6.81 10.19 -2.94
CA THR A 298 -7.14 10.85 -4.20
C THR A 298 -7.06 9.87 -5.37
N GLU A 299 -5.97 9.10 -5.45
CA GLU A 299 -5.79 8.07 -6.47
C GLU A 299 -6.73 6.88 -6.23
N GLU A 300 -6.87 6.45 -4.97
CA GLU A 300 -7.71 5.31 -4.59
C GLU A 300 -9.18 5.52 -4.94
N LEU A 301 -9.73 6.72 -4.70
CA LEU A 301 -11.12 7.03 -5.02
C LEU A 301 -11.38 7.02 -6.52
N ALA A 302 -10.48 7.60 -7.32
CA ALA A 302 -10.62 7.65 -8.77
C ALA A 302 -10.54 6.24 -9.37
N LEU A 303 -9.52 5.47 -8.98
CA LEU A 303 -9.33 4.09 -9.44
C LEU A 303 -10.49 3.17 -8.99
N ALA A 304 -10.93 3.27 -7.73
CA ALA A 304 -12.02 2.45 -7.22
C ALA A 304 -13.35 2.72 -7.94
N ARG A 305 -13.63 3.96 -8.36
CA ARG A 305 -14.83 4.29 -9.13
C ARG A 305 -14.87 3.56 -10.47
N GLU A 306 -13.77 3.56 -11.21
CA GLU A 306 -13.69 2.88 -12.51
C GLU A 306 -13.77 1.37 -12.39
N ILE A 307 -13.13 0.79 -11.37
CA ILE A 307 -13.27 -0.64 -11.06
C ILE A 307 -14.72 -0.96 -10.68
N ALA A 308 -15.34 -0.18 -9.82
CA ALA A 308 -16.73 -0.41 -9.43
C ALA A 308 -17.70 -0.28 -10.62
N ALA A 309 -17.49 0.69 -11.50
CA ALA A 309 -18.25 0.82 -12.74
C ALA A 309 -18.12 -0.43 -13.61
N SER A 310 -16.92 -1.02 -13.69
CA SER A 310 -16.66 -2.25 -14.46
C SER A 310 -17.48 -3.42 -13.94
N PHE A 311 -17.47 -3.62 -12.62
CA PHE A 311 -18.26 -4.66 -11.95
C PHE A 311 -19.75 -4.45 -12.14
N ASN A 312 -20.23 -3.21 -11.99
CA ASN A 312 -21.63 -2.87 -12.12
C ASN A 312 -22.13 -3.08 -13.56
N GLN A 313 -21.27 -2.93 -14.57
CA GLN A 313 -21.63 -3.18 -15.97
C GLN A 313 -21.62 -4.66 -16.33
N SER A 314 -20.57 -5.39 -15.91
CA SER A 314 -20.30 -6.77 -16.36
C SER A 314 -20.98 -7.83 -15.49
N ILE A 315 -20.85 -7.74 -14.17
CA ILE A 315 -21.30 -8.78 -13.22
C ILE A 315 -22.65 -8.41 -12.60
N LYS A 316 -22.93 -7.12 -12.39
CA LYS A 316 -24.22 -6.60 -11.89
C LYS A 316 -24.63 -7.10 -10.51
N LEU A 317 -23.68 -7.24 -9.59
CA LEU A 317 -23.99 -7.54 -8.18
C LEU A 317 -24.64 -6.32 -7.50
N PRO A 318 -25.63 -6.53 -6.61
CA PRO A 318 -26.14 -5.46 -5.75
C PRO A 318 -25.02 -4.79 -4.94
N ALA A 319 -25.17 -3.49 -4.65
CA ALA A 319 -24.22 -2.80 -3.79
C ALA A 319 -24.42 -3.18 -2.32
N TYR A 320 -23.34 -3.54 -1.62
CA TYR A 320 -23.41 -3.78 -0.18
C TYR A 320 -23.67 -2.48 0.59
N ARG A 321 -24.53 -2.55 1.61
CA ARG A 321 -24.84 -1.43 2.50
C ARG A 321 -24.50 -1.80 3.93
N TYR A 322 -23.54 -1.09 4.51
CA TYR A 322 -23.33 -1.16 5.95
C TYR A 322 -24.56 -0.61 6.68
N PRO A 323 -24.92 -1.17 7.86
CA PRO A 323 -25.97 -0.59 8.69
C PRO A 323 -25.68 0.88 9.03
N ASN A 324 -26.71 1.71 9.10
CA ASN A 324 -26.55 3.14 9.46
C ASN A 324 -25.88 3.32 10.84
N SER A 325 -26.06 2.35 11.74
CA SER A 325 -25.45 2.29 13.06
C SER A 325 -23.96 1.89 13.07
N SER A 326 -23.40 1.48 11.93
CA SER A 326 -22.00 1.06 11.85
C SER A 326 -21.07 2.20 12.22
N ARG A 327 -20.23 2.02 13.25
CA ARG A 327 -19.26 3.02 13.71
C ARG A 327 -17.93 2.98 12.93
N ALA A 328 -17.65 1.85 12.28
CA ALA A 328 -16.37 1.53 11.64
C ALA A 328 -16.47 1.48 10.11
N SER A 329 -17.42 2.21 9.53
CA SER A 329 -17.58 2.35 8.08
C SER A 329 -18.28 3.65 7.69
N GLN A 330 -17.85 4.23 6.57
CA GLN A 330 -18.47 5.40 5.96
C GLN A 330 -18.55 5.25 4.45
N ASN A 331 -19.67 5.67 3.86
CA ASN A 331 -19.80 5.67 2.41
C ASN A 331 -18.91 6.77 1.81
N LEU A 332 -18.21 6.45 0.72
CA LEU A 332 -17.29 7.37 0.09
C LEU A 332 -17.90 8.01 -1.15
N ALA A 333 -17.89 9.35 -1.16
CA ALA A 333 -18.31 10.18 -2.27
C ALA A 333 -19.70 9.83 -2.84
N ASN A 334 -20.62 9.42 -1.97
CA ASN A 334 -21.97 8.97 -2.31
C ASN A 334 -22.02 7.83 -3.34
N HIS A 335 -20.91 7.11 -3.53
CA HIS A 335 -20.83 6.03 -4.51
C HIS A 335 -21.39 4.74 -3.89
N PRO A 336 -22.31 4.02 -4.56
CA PRO A 336 -23.03 2.88 -3.97
C PRO A 336 -22.11 1.76 -3.45
N ASN A 337 -21.00 1.49 -4.14
CA ASN A 337 -20.09 0.40 -3.81
C ASN A 337 -18.84 0.82 -3.00
N LEU A 338 -18.61 2.11 -2.71
CA LEU A 338 -17.36 2.55 -2.07
C LEU A 338 -17.53 2.86 -0.59
N TRP A 339 -16.65 2.30 0.22
CA TRP A 339 -16.67 2.45 1.67
C TRP A 339 -15.27 2.69 2.22
N ALA A 340 -15.14 3.55 3.23
CA ALA A 340 -13.95 3.69 4.05
C ALA A 340 -14.04 2.79 5.27
N ARG A 341 -12.97 2.04 5.57
CA ARG A 341 -12.77 1.27 6.81
C ARG A 341 -11.29 1.12 7.17
N ASN A 342 -11.02 0.92 8.45
CA ASN A 342 -9.68 0.66 8.95
C ASN A 342 -9.36 -0.84 8.88
N LEU A 343 -8.96 -1.31 7.70
CA LEU A 343 -8.40 -2.66 7.52
C LEU A 343 -6.88 -2.60 7.64
N LEU A 344 -6.28 -3.59 8.32
CA LEU A 344 -4.83 -3.61 8.56
C LEU A 344 -4.02 -3.53 7.26
N ALA A 345 -4.41 -4.25 6.20
CA ALA A 345 -3.74 -4.16 4.90
C ALA A 345 -3.81 -2.74 4.30
N ASN A 346 -5.02 -2.16 4.24
CA ASN A 346 -5.27 -0.80 3.73
C ASN A 346 -4.51 0.28 4.52
N ARG A 347 -4.21 0.01 5.79
CA ARG A 347 -3.46 0.92 6.65
C ARG A 347 -1.94 0.77 6.47
N LEU A 348 -1.45 -0.47 6.35
CA LEU A 348 -0.02 -0.76 6.37
C LEU A 348 0.66 -0.64 5.00
N TYR A 349 -0.05 -0.84 3.90
CA TYR A 349 0.57 -0.77 2.56
C TYR A 349 0.79 0.69 2.19
N GLN A 350 2.04 1.05 1.91
CA GLN A 350 2.51 2.43 1.72
C GLN A 350 2.42 2.86 0.25
N CYS A 351 1.25 2.64 -0.36
CA CYS A 351 0.85 3.02 -1.72
C CYS A 351 -0.69 2.99 -1.79
N PRO A 352 -1.34 3.50 -2.84
CA PRO A 352 -2.78 3.26 -3.07
C PRO A 352 -3.15 1.77 -2.96
N VAL A 353 -4.29 1.47 -2.32
CA VAL A 353 -4.81 0.12 -2.07
C VAL A 353 -6.31 0.07 -2.41
N ILE A 354 -6.68 -0.85 -3.28
CA ILE A 354 -8.08 -1.15 -3.60
C ILE A 354 -8.43 -2.51 -3.00
N PHE A 355 -9.30 -2.53 -1.98
CA PHE A 355 -9.69 -3.77 -1.31
C PHE A 355 -11.05 -4.24 -1.81
N MET A 356 -11.06 -5.35 -2.55
CA MET A 356 -12.21 -5.82 -3.30
C MET A 356 -13.00 -6.86 -2.52
N GLU A 357 -14.29 -6.67 -2.30
CA GLU A 357 -15.17 -7.60 -1.58
C GLU A 357 -16.42 -8.01 -2.39
N PRO A 358 -16.27 -8.58 -3.62
CA PRO A 358 -17.37 -9.12 -4.41
C PRO A 358 -17.79 -10.51 -3.94
N TYR A 359 -18.98 -10.90 -4.35
CA TYR A 359 -19.59 -12.22 -4.16
C TYR A 359 -19.72 -12.69 -2.72
N VAL A 360 -20.94 -13.03 -2.30
CA VAL A 360 -21.17 -13.65 -0.99
C VAL A 360 -21.01 -15.17 -1.09
N MET A 361 -19.92 -15.72 -0.56
CA MET A 361 -19.54 -17.13 -0.74
C MET A 361 -20.57 -18.12 -0.21
N ASN A 362 -21.28 -17.78 0.88
CA ASN A 362 -22.32 -18.61 1.46
C ASN A 362 -23.72 -18.33 0.89
N SER A 363 -23.83 -17.64 -0.25
CA SER A 363 -25.12 -17.47 -0.92
C SER A 363 -25.46 -18.63 -1.85
N ILE A 364 -26.75 -18.96 -1.92
CA ILE A 364 -27.29 -20.02 -2.79
C ILE A 364 -26.94 -19.74 -4.27
N PRO A 365 -27.16 -18.53 -4.82
CA PRO A 365 -26.71 -18.19 -6.17
C PRO A 365 -25.22 -18.44 -6.43
N PHE A 366 -24.34 -18.08 -5.48
CA PHE A 366 -22.90 -18.29 -5.64
C PHE A 366 -22.54 -19.76 -5.61
N ILE A 367 -23.02 -20.49 -4.60
CA ILE A 367 -22.79 -21.93 -4.43
C ILE A 367 -23.19 -22.69 -5.70
N SER A 368 -24.37 -22.39 -6.25
CA SER A 368 -24.87 -23.00 -7.48
C SER A 368 -23.94 -22.76 -8.68
N ARG A 369 -23.47 -21.52 -8.88
CA ARG A 369 -22.51 -21.20 -9.95
C ARG A 369 -21.15 -21.87 -9.72
N TYR A 370 -20.67 -21.86 -8.47
CA TYR A 370 -19.39 -22.43 -8.08
C TYR A 370 -19.35 -23.94 -8.30
N GLN A 371 -20.43 -24.66 -7.97
CA GLN A 371 -20.56 -26.10 -8.22
C GLN A 371 -20.48 -26.43 -9.72
N LYS A 372 -21.06 -25.58 -10.58
CA LYS A 372 -21.09 -25.80 -12.02
C LYS A 372 -19.77 -25.47 -12.71
N ASN A 373 -19.22 -24.29 -12.44
CA ASN A 373 -17.98 -23.81 -13.06
C ASN A 373 -17.35 -22.70 -12.20
N PRO A 374 -16.48 -23.04 -11.24
CA PRO A 374 -15.84 -22.04 -10.38
C PRO A 374 -14.88 -21.14 -11.18
N GLU A 375 -14.29 -21.65 -12.26
CA GLU A 375 -13.32 -20.91 -13.08
C GLU A 375 -13.96 -19.68 -13.74
N ALA A 376 -15.21 -19.79 -14.20
CA ALA A 376 -15.93 -18.66 -14.78
C ALA A 376 -16.08 -17.48 -13.80
N ILE A 377 -16.26 -17.75 -12.51
CA ILE A 377 -16.36 -16.73 -11.46
C ILE A 377 -15.01 -15.99 -11.30
N TYR A 378 -13.91 -16.74 -11.34
CA TYR A 378 -12.57 -16.14 -11.20
C TYR A 378 -12.22 -15.30 -12.43
N GLN A 379 -12.57 -15.79 -13.62
CA GLN A 379 -12.33 -15.10 -14.89
C GLN A 379 -13.12 -13.78 -14.99
N GLU A 380 -14.42 -13.79 -14.71
CA GLU A 380 -15.24 -12.58 -14.78
C GLU A 380 -14.82 -11.54 -13.71
N TYR A 381 -14.40 -11.99 -12.52
CA TYR A 381 -13.82 -11.12 -11.50
C TYR A 381 -12.53 -10.49 -12.03
N ALA A 382 -11.54 -11.31 -12.40
CA ALA A 382 -10.24 -10.82 -12.88
C ALA A 382 -10.39 -9.86 -14.07
N GLN A 383 -11.28 -10.18 -15.02
CA GLN A 383 -11.56 -9.32 -16.17
C GLN A 383 -12.18 -7.98 -15.76
N ALA A 384 -13.19 -7.98 -14.88
CA ALA A 384 -13.82 -6.74 -14.42
C ALA A 384 -12.82 -5.82 -13.71
N VAL A 385 -11.89 -6.38 -12.92
CA VAL A 385 -10.78 -5.62 -12.31
C VAL A 385 -9.84 -5.04 -13.37
N ALA A 386 -9.35 -5.88 -14.29
CA ALA A 386 -8.42 -5.45 -15.34
C ALA A 386 -9.02 -4.34 -16.22
N ASP A 387 -10.28 -4.48 -16.62
CA ASP A 387 -11.00 -3.49 -17.42
C ASP A 387 -11.16 -2.16 -16.69
N GLY A 388 -11.49 -2.21 -15.39
CA GLY A 388 -11.63 -1.00 -14.56
C GLY A 388 -10.30 -0.25 -14.39
N ILE A 389 -9.21 -1.00 -14.13
CA ILE A 389 -7.86 -0.44 -14.04
C ILE A 389 -7.47 0.18 -15.39
N ALA A 390 -7.65 -0.55 -16.49
CA ALA A 390 -7.34 -0.06 -17.83
C ALA A 390 -8.09 1.24 -18.15
N ARG A 391 -9.39 1.32 -17.81
CA ARG A 391 -10.17 2.56 -18.02
C ARG A 391 -9.63 3.73 -17.22
N HIS A 392 -9.36 3.55 -15.92
CA HIS A 392 -8.80 4.61 -15.06
C HIS A 392 -7.48 5.17 -15.56
N TYR A 393 -6.63 4.33 -16.17
CA TYR A 393 -5.36 4.78 -16.74
C TYR A 393 -5.44 5.14 -18.23
N SER A 394 -6.60 5.01 -18.89
CA SER A 394 -6.81 5.42 -20.29
C SER A 394 -7.59 6.74 -20.45
N SER A 395 -8.61 7.01 -19.65
CA SER A 395 -9.56 8.16 -19.73
C SER A 395 -8.98 9.58 -19.53
N GLN A 396 -8.57 10.31 -20.57
CA GLN A 396 -7.98 11.66 -20.38
C GLN A 396 -8.90 12.66 -19.68
#